data_AF-A0A6A7LJR5-F1
#
_entry.id   AF-A0A6A7LJR5-F1
#
_cell.length_a   1.000
_cell.length_b   1.000
_cell.length_c   1.000
_cell.angle_alpha   90.00
_cell.angle_beta   90.00
_cell.angle_gamma   90.00
#
_symmetry.space_group_name_H-M   'P 1'
#
loop_
_entity.id
_entity.type
_entity.pdbx_description
1 polymer ?
#
loop_
_entity_poly.entity_id
_entity_poly.type
_entity_poly.pdbx_seq_one_letter_code
_entity_poly.pdbx_strand_id
1 'polypeptide(L)' 'MSDTFKSILELQKYLVGDCKIESVQPPVFASDADVNIVTVTLICPDGNKHSIRAYRDEARALREFIRLRR' A
#
# COMPACT_ATOMS: atom_id res chain seq x y z
N MET A 1 7.96 -4.93 -20.12
CA MET A 1 6.53 -4.95 -19.74
C MET A 1 6.49 -4.51 -18.30
N SER A 2 5.95 -3.33 -18.01
CA SER A 2 5.79 -2.85 -16.64
C SER A 2 4.57 -3.55 -16.05
N ASP A 3 4.79 -4.66 -15.35
CA ASP A 3 3.77 -5.31 -14.53
C ASP A 3 3.42 -4.37 -13.38
N THR A 4 2.60 -3.37 -13.67
CA THR A 4 2.13 -2.45 -12.64
C THR A 4 1.12 -3.21 -11.79
N PHE A 5 1.54 -3.57 -10.59
CA PHE A 5 0.71 -4.27 -9.63
C PHE A 5 -0.60 -3.52 -9.37
N LYS A 6 -1.71 -4.25 -9.28
CA LYS A 6 -3.07 -3.70 -9.14
C LYS A 6 -3.21 -2.85 -7.88
N SER A 7 -2.62 -3.30 -6.78
CA SER A 7 -2.59 -2.59 -5.49
C SER A 7 -1.84 -1.26 -5.56
N ILE A 8 -0.79 -1.15 -6.39
CA ILE A 8 -0.07 0.11 -6.62
C ILE A 8 -0.95 1.08 -7.41
N LEU A 9 -1.64 0.60 -8.45
CA LEU A 9 -2.59 1.42 -9.21
C LEU A 9 -3.75 1.90 -8.33
N GLU A 10 -4.26 1.03 -7.48
CA GLU A 10 -5.33 1.35 -6.54
C GLU A 10 -4.87 2.40 -5.51
N LEU A 11 -3.68 2.21 -4.93
CA LEU A 11 -3.07 3.18 -4.03
C LEU A 11 -2.89 4.55 -4.70
N GLN A 12 -2.38 4.58 -5.94
CA GLN A 12 -2.24 5.82 -6.69
C GLN A 12 -3.57 6.54 -6.90
N LYS A 13 -4.65 5.81 -7.22
CA LYS A 13 -5.98 6.40 -7.38
C LYS A 13 -6.45 7.10 -6.10
N TYR A 14 -6.26 6.45 -4.94
CA TYR A 14 -6.62 7.06 -3.66
C TYR A 14 -5.73 8.26 -3.31
N LEU A 15 -4.43 8.18 -3.60
CA LEU A 15 -3.50 9.30 -3.37
C LEU A 15 -3.82 10.52 -4.26
N VAL A 16 -4.30 10.31 -5.49
CA VAL A 16 -4.79 11.38 -6.37
C VAL A 16 -6.08 12.01 -5.83
N GLY A 17 -6.89 11.24 -5.10
CA GLY A 17 -8.12 11.71 -4.45
C GLY A 17 -7.91 12.33 -3.06
N ASP A 18 -6.70 12.83 -2.75
CA ASP A 18 -6.33 13.41 -1.45
C ASP A 18 -6.47 12.46 -0.23
N CYS A 19 -6.58 11.14 -0.46
CA CYS A 19 -6.58 10.18 0.62
C CYS A 19 -5.16 10.00 1.18
N LYS A 20 -5.04 9.93 2.50
CA LYS A 20 -3.76 9.81 3.22
C LYS A 20 -3.57 8.39 3.73
N ILE A 21 -2.33 7.91 3.72
CA ILE A 21 -2.00 6.62 4.34
C ILE A 21 -2.13 6.77 5.86
N GLU A 22 -3.08 6.05 6.46
CA GLU A 22 -3.29 6.02 7.90
C GLU A 22 -2.38 4.98 8.56
N SER A 23 -2.31 3.78 8.00
CA SER A 23 -1.49 2.70 8.55
C SER A 23 -1.06 1.69 7.49
N VAL A 24 0.07 1.02 7.73
CA VAL A 24 0.59 -0.07 6.91
C VAL A 24 0.89 -1.26 7.82
N GLN A 25 0.32 -2.42 7.50
CA GLN A 25 0.48 -3.67 8.23
C GLN A 25 1.02 -4.77 7.30
N PRO A 26 1.97 -5.60 7.74
CA PRO A 26 2.73 -5.47 8.98
C PRO A 26 3.60 -4.21 8.95
N PRO A 27 3.92 -3.62 10.14
CA PRO A 27 4.76 -2.44 10.22
C PRO A 27 6.11 -2.68 9.52
N VAL A 28 6.69 -1.60 8.98
CA VAL A 28 7.86 -1.61 8.08
C VAL A 28 9.11 -2.31 8.66
N PHE A 29 9.11 -2.64 9.96
CA PHE A 29 10.19 -3.39 10.61
C PHE A 29 10.01 -4.91 10.63
N ALA A 30 8.92 -5.45 10.09
CA ALA A 30 8.80 -6.90 9.89
C ALA A 30 9.80 -7.35 8.83
N SER A 31 10.55 -8.42 9.13
CA SER A 31 11.55 -9.04 8.25
C SER A 31 10.97 -9.30 6.86
N ASP A 32 11.60 -8.77 5.81
CA ASP A 32 11.12 -8.88 4.42
C ASP A 32 11.00 -10.35 3.96
N ALA A 33 11.67 -11.28 4.65
CA ALA A 33 11.59 -12.72 4.40
C ALA A 33 10.22 -13.35 4.74
N ASP A 34 9.40 -12.71 5.58
CA ASP A 34 8.14 -13.28 6.09
C ASP A 34 6.88 -12.54 5.64
N VAL A 35 7.01 -11.40 4.95
CA VAL A 35 5.86 -10.56 4.59
C VAL A 35 5.24 -11.03 3.27
N ASN A 36 4.42 -12.06 3.36
CA ASN A 36 3.61 -12.56 2.23
C ASN A 36 2.37 -11.70 1.94
N ILE A 37 2.01 -10.79 2.84
CA ILE A 37 0.83 -9.92 2.70
C ILE A 37 1.11 -8.55 3.31
N VAL A 38 0.73 -7.49 2.60
CA VAL A 38 0.74 -6.11 3.09
C VAL A 38 -0.68 -5.55 2.98
N THR A 39 -1.15 -4.93 4.05
CA THR A 39 -2.41 -4.20 4.12
C THR A 39 -2.11 -2.73 4.36
N VAL A 40 -2.60 -1.87 3.48
CA VAL A 40 -2.45 -0.42 3.56
C VAL A 40 -3.82 0.17 3.81
N THR A 41 -3.99 0.84 4.94
CA THR A 41 -5.22 1.57 5.27
C THR A 41 -5.02 3.03 4.92
N LEU A 42 -5.96 3.57 4.15
CA LEU A 42 -6.03 4.95 3.71
C LEU A 42 -7.23 5.60 4.37
N ILE A 43 -7.10 6.86 4.74
CA ILE A 43 -8.19 7.72 5.18
C ILE A 43 -8.39 8.82 4.14
N CYS A 44 -9.58 8.85 3.56
CA CYS A 44 -9.98 9.86 2.59
C CYS A 44 -10.52 11.13 3.29
N PRO A 45 -10.53 12.29 2.62
CA PRO A 45 -10.98 13.55 3.20
C PRO A 45 -12.47 13.56 3.61
N ASP A 46 -13.25 12.63 3.06
CA ASP A 46 -14.64 12.35 3.44
C ASP A 46 -14.77 11.56 4.77
N GLY A 47 -13.65 11.17 5.38
CA GLY A 47 -13.61 10.35 6.59
C GLY A 47 -13.74 8.85 6.34
N ASN A 48 -13.89 8.43 5.07
CA ASN A 48 -13.98 7.02 4.72
C ASN A 48 -12.60 6.36 4.76
N LYS A 49 -12.58 5.12 5.25
CA LYS A 49 -11.37 4.31 5.32
C LYS A 49 -11.39 3.25 4.22
N HIS A 50 -10.27 3.15 3.49
CA HIS A 50 -10.08 2.15 2.46
C HIS A 50 -8.86 1.28 2.79
N SER A 51 -8.98 -0.03 2.60
CA SER A 51 -7.88 -0.96 2.84
C SER A 51 -7.49 -1.66 1.55
N ILE A 52 -6.22 -1.52 1.16
CA ILE A 52 -5.63 -2.20 0.01
C ILE A 52 -4.82 -3.38 0.54
N ARG A 53 -5.08 -4.57 0.02
CA ARG A 53 -4.33 -5.78 0.35
C ARG A 53 -3.52 -6.23 -0.86
N ALA A 54 -2.24 -6.47 -0.62
CA ALA A 54 -1.26 -6.91 -1.60
C ALA A 54 -0.61 -8.20 -1.11
N TYR A 55 -0.27 -9.11 -2.03
CA TYR A 55 0.24 -10.44 -1.69
C TYR A 55 1.58 -10.73 -2.40
N ARG A 56 2.47 -11.49 -1.75
CA ARG A 56 3.75 -11.95 -2.32
C ARG A 56 4.56 -10.81 -2.96
N ASP A 57 4.88 -10.90 -4.25
CA ASP A 57 5.66 -9.89 -4.96
C ASP A 57 4.97 -8.52 -5.01
N GLU A 58 3.64 -8.52 -5.08
CA GLU A 58 2.84 -7.29 -5.03
C GLU A 58 2.93 -6.62 -3.65
N ALA A 59 3.01 -7.42 -2.57
CA ALA A 59 3.18 -6.91 -1.21
C ALA A 59 4.53 -6.21 -1.04
N ARG A 60 5.60 -6.83 -1.56
CA ARG A 60 6.95 -6.25 -1.57
C ARG A 60 6.98 -4.94 -2.34
N ALA A 61 6.43 -4.94 -3.56
CA ALA A 61 6.42 -3.75 -4.41
C ALA A 61 5.55 -2.61 -3.85
N LEU A 62 4.39 -2.90 -3.27
CA LEU A 62 3.53 -1.90 -2.64
C LEU A 62 4.22 -1.22 -1.45
N ARG A 63 4.93 -2.00 -0.64
CA ARG A 63 5.70 -1.49 0.50
C ARG A 63 6.88 -0.63 0.06
N GLU A 64 7.63 -1.07 -0.95
CA GLU A 64 8.70 -0.25 -1.54
C GLU A 64 8.16 1.06 -2.12
N PHE A 65 7.03 1.01 -2.82
CA PHE A 65 6.38 2.19 -3.38
C PHE A 65 6.00 3.21 -2.29
N ILE A 66 5.47 2.75 -1.16
CA ILE A 66 5.14 3.62 -0.01
C ILE A 66 6.42 4.18 0.61
N ARG A 67 7.48 3.38 0.76
CA ARG A 67 8.76 3.83 1.32
C ARG A 67 9.41 4.93 0.49
N LEU A 68 9.30 4.87 -0.83
CA LEU A 68 9.86 5.86 -1.75
C LEU A 68 9.08 7.19 -1.79
N ARG A 69 7.83 7.21 -1.29
CA ARG A 69 6.97 8.41 -1.27
C ARG A 69 6.81 9.04 0.11
N ARG A 70 7.48 8.51 1.13
CA ARG A 70 7.57 9.11 2.47
C ARG A 70 8.75 10.06 2.55
#